data_AF-A0A931PLN5-F1
#
_entry.id   AF-A0A931PLN5-F1
#
_cell.length_a   1.000
_cell.length_b   1.000
_cell.length_c   1.000
_cell.angle_alpha   90.00
_cell.angle_beta   90.00
_cell.angle_gamma   90.00
#
_symmetry.space_group_name_H-M   'P 1'
#
loop_
_entity.id
_entity.type
_entity.pdbx_description
1 polymer ?
#
loop_
_entity_poly.entity_id
_entity_poly.type
_entity_poly.pdbx_seq_one_letter_code
_entity_poly.pdbx_strand_id
1 'polypeptide(L)'
;MRDFFIRSFEMLISVILALIALGILLFAGFVAFGQPGGMQGMGPMGGMGPMAQGPLAGLLILIGGGLYLIFIGGLMYLGLGIYHNTRRTADAIERMAGQR
;
A
#
# COMPACT_ATOMS: atom_id res chain seq x y z
N MET A 1 -24.98 3.58 -8.79
CA MET A 1 -23.97 2.68 -9.39
C MET A 1 -22.54 3.24 -9.26
N ARG A 2 -22.27 4.49 -9.67
CA ARG A 2 -20.93 5.10 -9.64
C ARG A 2 -20.31 5.23 -8.23
N ASP A 3 -21.07 5.67 -7.24
CA ASP A 3 -20.55 5.81 -5.86
C ASP A 3 -20.24 4.46 -5.22
N PHE A 4 -20.97 3.40 -5.60
CA PHE A 4 -20.67 2.02 -5.20
C PHE A 4 -19.31 1.58 -5.75
N PHE A 5 -19.04 1.83 -7.04
CA PHE A 5 -17.77 1.48 -7.67
C PHE A 5 -16.59 2.18 -6.99
N ILE A 6 -16.64 3.51 -6.86
CA ILE A 6 -15.53 4.29 -6.27
C ILE A 6 -15.26 3.86 -4.84
N ARG A 7 -16.30 3.71 -4.02
CA ARG A 7 -16.16 3.27 -2.63
C ARG A 7 -15.62 1.84 -2.54
N SER A 8 -15.98 0.97 -3.48
CA SER A 8 -15.45 -0.40 -3.54
C SER A 8 -13.97 -0.40 -3.95
N PHE A 9 -13.56 0.47 -4.87
CA PHE A 9 -12.15 0.64 -5.24
C PHE A 9 -11.32 1.17 -4.09
N GLU A 10 -11.80 2.19 -3.39
CA GLU A 10 -11.13 2.72 -2.19
C GLU A 10 -10.97 1.62 -1.12
N MET A 11 -12.04 0.87 -0.85
CA MET A 11 -12.00 -0.24 0.11
C MET A 11 -11.06 -1.36 -0.34
N LEU A 12 -11.09 -1.75 -1.61
CA LEU A 12 -10.22 -2.78 -2.17
C LEU A 12 -8.74 -2.36 -2.05
N ILE A 13 -8.41 -1.13 -2.43
CA ILE A 13 -7.06 -0.57 -2.31
C ILE A 13 -6.63 -0.56 -0.83
N SER A 14 -7.50 -0.11 0.07
CA SER A 14 -7.24 -0.12 1.52
C SER A 14 -6.90 -1.51 2.03
N VAL A 15 -7.72 -2.51 1.66
CA VAL A 15 -7.53 -3.90 2.10
C VAL A 15 -6.22 -4.46 1.56
N ILE A 16 -5.91 -4.22 0.29
CA ILE A 16 -4.65 -4.68 -0.32
C ILE A 16 -3.46 -4.06 0.41
N LEU A 17 -3.47 -2.75 0.65
CA LEU A 17 -2.38 -2.07 1.36
C LEU A 17 -2.25 -2.57 2.81
N ALA A 18 -3.36 -2.83 3.48
CA ALA A 18 -3.35 -3.38 4.84
C ALA A 18 -2.75 -4.80 4.86
N LEU A 19 -3.07 -5.65 3.87
CA LEU A 19 -2.50 -6.99 3.74
C LEU A 19 -1.00 -6.94 3.42
N ILE A 20 -0.56 -6.03 2.55
CA ILE A 20 0.87 -5.83 2.26
C ILE A 20 1.60 -5.33 3.50
N ALA A 21 1.03 -4.36 4.23
CA ALA A 21 1.62 -3.85 5.47
C ALA A 21 1.76 -4.95 6.53
N LEU A 22 0.73 -5.78 6.69
CA LEU A 22 0.77 -6.95 7.56
C LEU A 22 1.85 -7.94 7.12
N GLY A 23 1.96 -8.21 5.81
CA GLY A 23 3.01 -9.06 5.25
C GLY A 23 4.42 -8.55 5.56
N ILE A 24 4.66 -7.24 5.39
CA ILE A 24 5.94 -6.59 5.72
C ILE A 24 6.24 -6.73 7.21
N LEU A 25 5.25 -6.49 8.08
CA LEU A 25 5.41 -6.59 9.53
C LEU A 25 5.79 -8.01 9.97
N LEU A 26 5.06 -9.01 9.47
CA LEU A 26 5.30 -10.42 9.78
C LEU A 26 6.66 -10.88 9.26
N PHE A 27 7.00 -10.49 8.03
CA PHE A 27 8.29 -10.83 7.42
C PHE A 27 9.46 -10.17 8.15
N ALA A 28 9.36 -8.89 8.50
CA ALA A 28 10.38 -8.21 9.29
C ALA A 28 10.57 -8.83 10.68
N GLY A 29 9.48 -9.18 11.36
CA GLY A 29 9.53 -9.88 12.65
C GLY A 29 10.19 -11.24 12.53
N PHE A 30 9.88 -11.99 11.48
CA PHE A 30 10.52 -13.27 11.18
C PHE A 30 12.02 -13.11 10.90
N VAL A 31 12.44 -12.12 10.12
CA VAL A 31 13.88 -11.88 9.85
C VAL A 31 14.63 -11.38 11.09
N ALA A 32 13.96 -10.62 11.96
CA ALA A 32 14.56 -10.08 13.18
C ALA A 32 14.76 -11.15 14.27
N PHE A 33 13.81 -12.07 14.43
CA PHE A 33 13.74 -12.98 15.58
C PHE A 33 13.56 -14.47 15.21
N GLY A 34 13.47 -14.80 13.93
CA GLY A 34 13.31 -16.18 13.46
C GLY A 34 14.58 -17.01 13.63
N GLN A 35 14.41 -18.32 13.80
CA GLN A 35 15.56 -19.24 13.87
C GLN A 35 16.30 -19.31 12.53
N PRO A 36 17.65 -19.38 12.54
CA PRO A 36 18.43 -19.62 11.34
C PRO A 36 18.03 -20.94 10.66
N GLY A 37 17.33 -20.83 9.52
CA GLY A 37 16.91 -21.96 8.68
C GLY A 37 15.41 -22.06 8.42
N GLY A 38 14.57 -21.24 9.05
CA GLY A 38 13.11 -21.46 9.04
C GLY A 38 12.36 -21.22 7.72
N MET A 39 12.75 -20.24 6.89
CA MET A 39 12.03 -19.90 5.64
C MET A 39 12.92 -19.12 4.67
N GLN A 40 14.00 -19.72 4.20
CA GLN A 40 14.72 -19.18 3.03
C GLN A 40 13.84 -19.41 1.78
N GLY A 41 12.99 -18.44 1.42
CA GLY A 41 12.43 -18.36 0.06
C GLY A 41 10.92 -18.28 -0.15
N MET A 42 10.09 -17.93 0.84
CA MET A 42 8.62 -17.86 0.65
C MET A 42 8.10 -16.47 0.19
N GLY A 43 8.83 -15.79 -0.70
CA GLY A 43 8.37 -14.54 -1.32
C GLY A 43 8.21 -14.69 -2.84
N PRO A 44 7.18 -14.10 -3.48
CA PRO A 44 7.01 -14.14 -4.94
C PRO A 44 8.16 -13.48 -5.71
N MET A 45 8.99 -12.68 -5.03
CA MET A 45 10.31 -12.22 -5.48
C MET A 45 11.39 -13.10 -4.82
N GLY A 46 11.44 -14.37 -5.22
CA GLY A 46 12.37 -15.35 -4.67
C GLY A 46 13.82 -14.86 -4.73
N GLY A 47 14.52 -14.97 -3.61
CA GLY A 47 15.98 -14.90 -3.57
C GLY A 47 16.57 -13.49 -3.54
N MET A 48 16.34 -12.74 -2.46
CA MET A 48 17.46 -11.93 -1.97
C MET A 48 18.43 -12.92 -1.31
N GLY A 49 19.63 -13.03 -1.89
CA GLY A 49 20.74 -13.86 -1.39
C GLY A 49 21.01 -13.61 0.10
N PRO A 50 21.88 -14.41 0.75
CA PRO A 50 21.92 -14.60 2.21
C PRO A 50 21.77 -13.28 2.98
N MET A 51 20.53 -12.91 3.30
CA MET A 51 20.28 -11.75 4.12
C MET A 51 20.71 -12.15 5.52
N ALA A 52 21.68 -11.41 6.06
CA ALA A 52 22.07 -11.53 7.46
C ALA A 52 20.79 -11.44 8.30
N GLN A 53 20.53 -12.47 9.11
CA GLN A 53 19.40 -12.46 10.04
C GLN A 53 19.72 -11.58 11.23
N GLY A 54 18.68 -11.05 11.85
CA GLY A 54 18.80 -10.31 13.11
C GLY A 54 18.08 -8.95 13.10
N PRO A 55 18.06 -8.26 14.26
CA PRO A 55 17.23 -7.08 14.47
C PRO A 55 17.49 -5.95 13.47
N LEU A 56 18.74 -5.74 13.07
CA LEU A 56 19.10 -4.71 12.09
C LEU A 56 18.50 -4.99 10.71
N ALA A 57 18.51 -6.24 10.26
CA ALA A 57 17.93 -6.62 8.98
C ALA A 57 16.40 -6.48 8.98
N GLY A 58 15.74 -6.87 10.08
CA GLY A 58 14.31 -6.61 10.27
C GLY A 58 13.97 -5.12 10.24
N LEU A 59 14.78 -4.28 10.88
CA LEU A 59 14.60 -2.82 10.86
C LEU A 59 14.74 -2.26 9.42
N LEU A 60 15.73 -2.70 8.66
CA LEU A 60 15.91 -2.29 7.27
C LEU A 60 14.71 -2.70 6.38
N ILE A 61 14.15 -3.89 6.61
CA ILE A 61 12.93 -4.33 5.93
C ILE A 61 11.73 -3.45 6.29
N LEU A 62 11.56 -3.08 7.56
CA LEU A 62 10.48 -2.17 7.97
C LEU A 62 10.60 -0.81 7.31
N ILE A 63 11.82 -0.26 7.25
CA ILE A 63 12.07 1.03 6.60
C ILE A 63 11.82 0.93 5.10
N GLY A 64 12.44 -0.04 4.42
CA GLY A 64 12.31 -0.21 2.97
C GLY A 64 10.87 -0.56 2.55
N GLY A 65 10.26 -1.51 3.24
CA GLY A 65 8.87 -1.91 3.01
C GLY A 65 7.88 -0.79 3.33
N GLY A 66 8.11 -0.02 4.42
CA GLY A 66 7.29 1.14 4.76
C GLY A 66 7.37 2.24 3.72
N LEU A 67 8.57 2.58 3.24
CA LEU A 67 8.77 3.54 2.14
C LEU A 67 8.09 3.07 0.86
N TYR A 68 8.22 1.78 0.52
CA TYR A 68 7.53 1.18 -0.62
C TYR A 68 6.01 1.30 -0.49
N LEU A 69 5.46 1.00 0.68
CA LEU A 69 4.02 1.08 0.96
C LEU A 69 3.50 2.52 0.83
N ILE A 70 4.25 3.50 1.34
CA ILE A 70 3.92 4.92 1.22
C ILE A 70 3.93 5.34 -0.24
N PHE A 71 4.96 4.95 -0.99
CA PHE A 71 5.10 5.35 -2.38
C PHE A 71 4.00 4.73 -3.27
N ILE A 72 3.82 3.42 -3.20
CA ILE A 72 2.82 2.70 -3.99
C ILE A 72 1.40 3.04 -3.53
N GLY A 73 1.14 2.98 -2.22
CA GLY A 73 -0.17 3.35 -1.66
C GLY A 73 -0.51 4.80 -1.95
N GLY A 74 0.46 5.71 -1.83
CA GLY A 74 0.31 7.12 -2.18
C GLY A 74 -0.05 7.32 -3.64
N LEU A 75 0.61 6.64 -4.58
CA LEU A 75 0.26 6.67 -6.00
C LEU A 75 -1.15 6.12 -6.28
N MET A 76 -1.53 5.02 -5.63
CA MET A 76 -2.86 4.43 -5.79
C MET A 76 -3.97 5.37 -5.29
N TYR A 77 -3.76 6.02 -4.14
CA TYR A 77 -4.70 7.01 -3.61
C TYR A 77 -4.68 8.34 -4.35
N LEU A 78 -3.55 8.74 -4.94
CA LEU A 78 -3.45 9.94 -5.76
C LEU A 78 -4.43 9.88 -6.94
N GLY A 79 -4.54 8.72 -7.60
CA GLY A 79 -5.51 8.52 -8.68
C GLY A 79 -6.97 8.73 -8.24
N LEU A 80 -7.35 8.16 -7.09
CA LEU A 80 -8.67 8.39 -6.49
C LEU A 80 -8.88 9.86 -6.10
N GLY A 81 -7.84 10.50 -5.54
CA GLY A 81 -7.86 11.91 -5.14
C GLY A 81 -8.10 12.85 -6.34
N ILE A 82 -7.40 12.61 -7.45
CA ILE A 82 -7.61 13.36 -8.70
C ILE A 82 -9.05 13.18 -9.19
N TYR A 83 -9.57 11.96 -9.21
CA TYR A 83 -10.94 11.68 -9.62
C TYR A 83 -11.96 12.48 -8.80
N HIS A 84 -11.83 12.44 -7.47
CA HIS A 84 -12.72 13.18 -6.57
C HIS A 84 -12.59 14.70 -6.73
N ASN A 85 -11.39 15.22 -7.01
CA ASN A 85 -11.18 16.63 -7.22
C ASN A 85 -11.84 17.10 -8.53
N THR A 86 -11.60 16.40 -9.64
CA THR A 86 -12.21 16.71 -10.94
C THR A 86 -13.73 16.66 -10.88
N ARG A 87 -14.30 15.68 -10.16
CA ARG A 87 -15.75 15.60 -9.94
C ARG A 87 -16.29 16.82 -9.18
N ARG A 88 -15.67 17.19 -8.06
CA ARG A 88 -16.11 18.37 -7.28
C ARG A 88 -16.06 19.65 -8.11
N THR A 89 -15.06 19.78 -8.98
CA THR A 89 -14.96 20.91 -9.91
C THR A 89 -16.09 20.90 -10.94
N ALA A 90 -16.41 19.74 -11.54
CA ALA A 90 -17.52 19.62 -12.47
C ALA A 90 -18.87 19.97 -11.79
N ASP A 91 -19.13 19.40 -10.61
CA ASP A 91 -20.35 19.66 -9.83
C ASP A 91 -20.47 21.17 -9.47
N ALA A 92 -19.34 21.84 -9.17
CA ALA A 92 -19.32 23.27 -8.89
C ALA A 92 -19.62 24.11 -10.14
N ILE A 93 -19.07 23.73 -11.30
CA ILE A 93 -19.32 24.41 -12.57
C ILE A 93 -20.80 24.29 -12.97
N GLU A 94 -21.40 23.10 -12.85
CA GLU A 94 -22.82 22.89 -13.14
C GLU A 94 -23.72 23.77 -12.25
N ARG A 95 -23.39 23.89 -10.96
CA ARG A 95 -24.11 24.77 -10.03
C ARG A 95 -24.00 26.25 -10.41
N MET A 96 -22.81 26.69 -10.83
CA MET A 96 -22.61 28.08 -11.28
C MET A 96 -23.32 28.35 -12.61
N ALA A 97 -23.36 27.38 -13.52
CA ALA A 97 -24.04 27.50 -14.80
C ALA A 97 -25.57 27.52 -14.65
N GLY A 98 -26.12 26.75 -13.71
CA GLY A 98 -27.56 26.73 -13.40
C GLY A 98 -28.06 27.87 -12.51
N GLN A 99 -27.17 28.77 -12.05
CA GLN A 99 -27.53 29.99 -11.32
C GLN A 99 -27.74 31.21 -12.24
N ARG A 100 -27.74 31.01 -13.56
CA ARG A 100 -28.20 31.98 -14.56
C ARG A 100 -29.58 31.61 -15.06
#